data_AF-A0A432H9Q9-F1
#
_entry.id   AF-A0A432H9Q9-F1
#
_cell.length_a   1.000
_cell.length_b   1.000
_cell.length_c   1.000
_cell.angle_alpha   90.00
_cell.angle_beta   90.00
_cell.angle_gamma   90.00
#
_symmetry.space_group_name_H-M   'P 1'
#
loop_
_entity.id
_entity.type
_entity.pdbx_description
1 polymer ?
#
loop_
_entity_poly.entity_id
_entity_poly.type
_entity_poly.pdbx_seq_one_letter_code
_entity_poly.pdbx_strand_id
1 'polypeptide(L)'
;VRDIGGFCKEHTAWLLANISASEKTALMETLVSDSLGKLDAFLHSIETEKGGRNPKRHLKTAQGLLDTQGPCPACQAVSEAEETAIKHLVSLLSHAQGHETCELYSASDGLCMRHLTRVLQLASPETARFLAKDMMRRLEGLSASLGATIHDSDGQDRKGKAGAWRDGLTRLMGGIDPENKP
;
A
#
# COMPACT_ATOMS: atom_id res chain seq x y z
N VAL A 1 13.64 2.58 -5.20
CA VAL A 1 14.34 3.59 -6.03
C VAL A 1 13.37 4.76 -6.19
N ARG A 2 13.70 5.96 -5.70
CA ARG A 2 12.80 7.13 -5.75
C ARG A 2 12.77 7.73 -7.16
N ASP A 3 11.70 8.46 -7.48
CA ASP A 3 11.64 9.36 -8.62
C ASP A 3 11.17 10.75 -8.15
N ILE A 4 11.16 11.66 -9.12
CA ILE A 4 10.83 13.07 -9.07
C ILE A 4 9.78 13.46 -8.01
N GLY A 5 10.10 14.42 -7.13
CA GLY A 5 9.12 15.09 -6.26
C GLY A 5 8.85 14.48 -4.89
N GLY A 6 9.66 13.53 -4.46
CA GLY A 6 9.45 12.83 -3.19
C GLY A 6 8.46 11.67 -3.28
N PHE A 7 7.90 11.37 -4.45
CA PHE A 7 7.07 10.19 -4.69
C PHE A 7 7.91 8.94 -5.08
N CYS A 8 7.33 7.75 -4.92
CA CYS A 8 7.91 6.54 -5.51
C CYS A 8 7.56 6.44 -6.99
N LYS A 9 8.27 5.60 -7.74
CA LYS A 9 8.07 5.45 -9.19
C LYS A 9 6.63 5.12 -9.56
N GLU A 10 5.97 4.24 -8.80
CA GLU A 10 4.58 3.89 -9.06
C GLU A 10 3.65 5.09 -8.89
N HIS A 11 3.79 5.84 -7.80
CA HIS A 11 2.95 7.00 -7.55
C HIS A 11 3.27 8.18 -8.49
N THR A 12 4.51 8.36 -8.90
CA THR A 12 4.87 9.32 -9.95
C THR A 12 4.20 8.95 -11.27
N ALA A 13 4.28 7.68 -11.69
CA ALA A 13 3.64 7.20 -12.91
C ALA A 13 2.11 7.37 -12.87
N TRP A 14 1.48 6.96 -11.76
CA TRP A 14 0.05 7.12 -11.56
C TRP A 14 -0.37 8.60 -11.60
N LEU A 15 0.36 9.47 -10.90
CA LEU A 15 0.07 10.91 -10.87
C LEU A 15 0.17 11.51 -12.28
N LEU A 16 1.21 11.17 -13.04
CA LEU A 16 1.38 11.63 -14.41
C LEU A 16 0.32 11.05 -15.37
N ALA A 17 -0.27 9.90 -15.08
CA ALA A 17 -1.36 9.33 -15.87
C ALA A 17 -2.72 10.00 -15.60
N ASN A 18 -2.94 10.48 -14.36
CA ASN A 18 -4.27 10.89 -13.88
C ASN A 18 -4.51 12.41 -13.78
N ILE A 19 -3.50 13.23 -14.05
CA ILE A 19 -3.64 14.69 -14.06
C ILE A 19 -3.66 15.25 -15.49
N SER A 20 -4.25 16.42 -15.67
CA SER A 20 -4.30 17.15 -16.94
C SER A 20 -2.90 17.61 -17.39
N ALA A 21 -2.76 17.94 -18.68
CA ALA A 21 -1.48 18.42 -19.22
C ALA A 21 -0.97 19.69 -18.50
N SER A 22 -1.87 20.63 -18.16
CA SER A 22 -1.52 21.84 -17.40
C SER A 22 -1.01 21.52 -16.00
N GLU A 23 -1.62 20.54 -15.32
CA GLU A 23 -1.17 20.10 -13.99
C GLU A 23 0.18 19.39 -14.06
N LYS A 24 0.45 18.59 -15.12
CA LYS A 24 1.78 18.00 -15.35
C LYS A 24 2.83 19.08 -15.49
N THR A 25 2.55 20.14 -16.25
CA THR A 25 3.50 21.25 -16.44
C THR A 25 3.78 21.97 -15.12
N ALA A 26 2.74 22.32 -14.35
CA ALA A 26 2.90 22.98 -13.06
C ALA A 26 3.66 22.11 -12.04
N LEU A 27 3.38 20.80 -12.04
CA LEU A 27 4.12 19.82 -11.25
C LEU A 27 5.60 19.81 -11.68
N MET A 28 5.88 19.63 -12.96
CA MET A 28 7.26 19.61 -13.50
C MET A 28 8.02 20.91 -13.22
N GLU A 29 7.38 22.07 -13.34
CA GLU A 29 7.97 23.36 -12.99
C GLU A 29 8.38 23.42 -11.52
N THR A 30 7.49 23.01 -10.62
CA THR A 30 7.76 22.94 -9.17
C THR A 30 8.96 22.03 -8.87
N LEU A 31 9.01 20.87 -9.54
CA LEU A 31 10.05 19.86 -9.35
C LEU A 31 11.42 20.32 -9.86
N VAL A 32 11.42 20.98 -11.01
CA VAL A 32 12.63 21.58 -11.58
C VAL A 32 13.12 22.71 -10.67
N SER A 33 12.22 23.58 -10.20
CA SER A 33 12.56 24.67 -9.28
C SER A 33 13.14 24.15 -7.96
N ASP A 34 12.54 23.12 -7.36
CA ASP A 34 13.07 22.48 -6.14
C ASP A 34 14.44 21.83 -6.37
N SER A 35 14.62 21.16 -7.52
CA SER A 35 15.90 20.55 -7.90
C SER A 35 17.00 21.61 -8.11
N LEU A 36 16.66 22.73 -8.75
CA LEU A 36 17.57 23.86 -8.92
C LEU A 36 17.96 24.47 -7.58
N GLY A 37 16.99 24.67 -6.66
CA GLY A 37 17.26 25.17 -5.31
C GLY A 37 18.17 24.25 -4.50
N LYS A 38 18.01 22.93 -4.60
CA LYS A 38 18.90 21.94 -3.96
C LYS A 38 20.31 21.97 -4.54
N LEU A 39 20.44 22.10 -5.87
CA LEU A 39 21.73 22.23 -6.53
C LEU A 39 22.43 23.54 -6.15
N ASP A 40 21.70 24.65 -6.06
CA ASP A 40 22.23 25.94 -5.61
C ASP A 40 22.73 25.86 -4.16
N ALA A 41 21.93 25.30 -3.24
CA ALA A 41 22.33 25.08 -1.86
C ALA A 41 23.57 24.15 -1.76
N PHE A 42 23.63 23.11 -2.58
CA PHE A 42 24.79 22.23 -2.67
C PHE A 42 26.04 22.99 -3.13
N LEU A 43 25.94 23.77 -4.21
CA LEU A 43 27.04 24.59 -4.72
C LEU A 43 27.51 25.61 -3.68
N HIS A 44 26.57 26.28 -2.99
CA HIS A 44 26.92 27.21 -1.94
C HIS A 44 27.63 26.54 -0.76
N SER A 45 27.23 25.32 -0.39
CA SER A 45 27.87 24.55 0.68
C SER A 45 29.31 24.13 0.35
N ILE A 46 29.63 23.85 -0.92
CA ILE A 46 31.01 23.52 -1.32
C ILE A 46 31.89 24.77 -1.46
N GLU A 47 31.31 25.91 -1.82
CA GLU A 47 32.05 27.17 -2.01
C GLU A 47 32.39 27.86 -0.69
N THR A 48 31.48 27.81 0.28
CA THR A 48 31.65 28.42 1.61
C THR A 48 32.72 27.71 2.46
N GLU A 49 33.07 26.47 2.12
CA GLU A 49 34.00 25.66 2.91
C GLU A 49 35.45 25.66 2.42
N LYS A 50 35.84 26.65 1.59
CA LYS A 50 37.23 26.89 1.16
C LYS A 50 38.14 27.21 2.38
N GLY A 51 38.50 26.18 3.16
CA GLY A 51 39.35 26.29 4.35
C GLY A 51 39.15 25.23 5.44
N GLY A 52 38.17 24.31 5.31
CA GLY A 52 37.84 23.32 6.34
C GLY A 52 38.88 22.17 6.49
N ARG A 53 39.11 21.72 7.73
CA ARG A 53 40.06 20.63 8.08
C ARG A 53 39.70 19.25 7.51
N ASN A 54 38.52 19.03 6.91
CA ASN A 54 38.13 17.72 6.38
C ASN A 54 37.12 17.78 5.21
N PRO A 55 37.59 17.98 3.97
CA PRO A 55 36.74 18.16 2.79
C PRO A 55 35.85 16.95 2.48
N LYS A 56 36.26 15.73 2.88
CA LYS A 56 35.46 14.51 2.66
C LYS A 56 34.19 14.48 3.50
N ARG A 57 34.26 14.99 4.73
CA ARG A 57 33.08 15.04 5.62
C ARG A 57 32.07 16.06 5.12
N HIS A 58 32.53 17.20 4.62
CA HIS A 58 31.64 18.23 4.14
C HIS A 58 30.98 17.88 2.82
N LEU A 59 31.72 17.24 1.89
CA LEU A 59 31.13 16.72 0.67
C LEU A 59 29.99 15.73 0.97
N LYS A 60 30.16 14.88 1.99
CA LYS A 60 29.11 13.96 2.45
C LYS A 60 27.90 14.68 3.05
N THR A 61 28.12 15.74 3.83
CA THR A 61 27.03 16.58 4.35
C THR A 61 26.28 17.30 3.23
N ALA A 62 27.01 17.88 2.29
CA ALA A 62 26.48 18.56 1.11
C ALA A 62 25.68 17.59 0.22
N GLN A 63 26.18 16.37 0.00
CA GLN A 63 25.44 15.31 -0.70
C GLN A 63 24.08 15.03 -0.06
N GLY A 64 23.97 15.13 1.27
CA GLY A 64 22.71 14.98 1.98
C GLY A 64 21.65 16.05 1.64
N LEU A 65 22.03 17.20 1.07
CA LEU A 65 21.11 18.23 0.56
C LEU A 65 20.46 17.83 -0.78
N LEU A 66 21.14 16.98 -1.55
CA LEU A 66 20.64 16.43 -2.80
C LEU A 66 19.75 15.20 -2.56
N ASP A 67 19.90 14.56 -1.41
CA ASP A 67 19.02 13.47 -1.01
C ASP A 67 17.62 14.02 -0.69
N THR A 68 16.63 13.55 -1.44
CA THR A 68 15.21 13.74 -1.12
C THR A 68 14.89 12.96 0.16
N GLN A 69 14.98 13.61 1.32
CA GLN A 69 14.73 12.98 2.62
C GLN A 69 13.22 12.74 2.80
N GLY A 70 12.80 11.48 2.99
CA GLY A 70 11.43 11.12 3.39
C GLY A 70 10.84 9.88 2.70
N PRO A 71 9.88 9.18 3.32
CA PRO A 71 9.03 8.21 2.62
C PRO A 71 8.14 8.92 1.60
N CYS A 72 7.67 8.19 0.58
CA CYS A 72 6.71 8.75 -0.38
C CYS A 72 5.43 9.20 0.35
N PRO A 73 4.98 10.46 0.20
CA PRO A 73 3.80 10.96 0.93
C PRO A 73 2.54 10.14 0.67
N ALA A 74 2.34 9.67 -0.57
CA ALA A 74 1.21 8.79 -0.89
C ALA A 74 1.34 7.42 -0.21
N CYS A 75 2.52 6.80 -0.26
CA CYS A 75 2.76 5.53 0.45
C CYS A 75 2.59 5.68 1.97
N GLN A 76 3.05 6.81 2.51
CA GLN A 76 2.93 7.11 3.93
C GLN A 76 1.45 7.29 4.31
N ALA A 77 0.70 8.10 3.57
CA ALA A 77 -0.74 8.29 3.80
C ALA A 77 -1.52 6.97 3.71
N VAL A 78 -1.21 6.11 2.74
CA VAL A 78 -1.80 4.76 2.63
C VAL A 78 -1.46 3.92 3.87
N SER A 79 -0.20 3.94 4.31
CA SER A 79 0.22 3.18 5.50
C SER A 79 -0.46 3.68 6.78
N GLU A 80 -0.59 4.99 6.95
CA GLU A 80 -1.25 5.61 8.10
C GLU A 80 -2.76 5.34 8.11
N ALA A 81 -3.41 5.43 6.94
CA ALA A 81 -4.81 5.07 6.78
C ALA A 81 -5.06 3.58 7.06
N GLU A 82 -4.20 2.69 6.57
CA GLU A 82 -4.27 1.25 6.85
C GLU A 82 -4.13 0.98 8.35
N GLU A 83 -3.16 1.59 9.01
CA GLU A 83 -2.96 1.43 10.46
C GLU A 83 -4.17 1.92 11.27
N THR A 84 -4.72 3.08 10.89
CA THR A 84 -5.91 3.64 11.53
C THR A 84 -7.10 2.70 11.33
N ALA A 85 -7.35 2.23 10.11
CA ALA A 85 -8.45 1.31 9.81
C ALA A 85 -8.34 -0.01 10.60
N ILE A 86 -7.13 -0.57 10.70
CA ILE A 86 -6.86 -1.78 11.49
C ILE A 86 -7.18 -1.56 12.96
N LYS A 87 -6.72 -0.45 13.55
CA LYS A 87 -6.99 -0.11 14.96
C LYS A 87 -8.49 0.06 15.23
N HIS A 88 -9.19 0.72 14.32
CA HIS A 88 -10.64 0.89 14.40
C HIS A 88 -11.36 -0.47 14.33
N LEU A 89 -10.98 -1.34 13.39
CA LEU A 89 -11.57 -2.67 13.27
C LEU A 89 -11.36 -3.51 14.53
N VAL A 90 -10.13 -3.56 15.07
CA VAL A 90 -9.83 -4.29 16.31
C VAL A 90 -10.66 -3.75 17.47
N SER A 91 -10.77 -2.42 17.58
CA SER A 91 -11.59 -1.78 18.59
C SER A 91 -13.05 -2.23 18.48
N LEU A 92 -13.66 -2.11 17.29
CA LEU A 92 -15.05 -2.48 17.05
C LEU A 92 -15.34 -3.94 17.40
N LEU A 93 -14.45 -4.87 17.04
CA LEU A 93 -14.63 -6.29 17.32
C LEU A 93 -14.41 -6.67 18.80
N SER A 94 -13.73 -5.83 19.58
CA SER A 94 -13.37 -6.15 20.97
C SER A 94 -14.37 -5.64 22.02
N HIS A 95 -15.34 -4.80 21.65
CA HIS A 95 -16.31 -4.22 22.59
C HIS A 95 -17.46 -5.19 22.92
N ALA A 96 -18.21 -4.93 24.01
CA ALA A 96 -19.33 -5.77 24.48
C ALA A 96 -20.53 -5.88 23.50
N GLN A 97 -20.60 -5.00 22.48
CA GLN A 97 -21.49 -5.15 21.31
C GLN A 97 -20.87 -6.01 20.19
N GLY A 98 -19.78 -6.73 20.52
CA GLY A 98 -18.97 -7.49 19.59
C GLY A 98 -19.74 -8.59 18.87
N HIS A 99 -20.87 -9.07 19.42
CA HIS A 99 -21.65 -10.09 18.73
C HIS A 99 -22.27 -9.57 17.43
N GLU A 100 -23.01 -8.46 17.48
CA GLU A 100 -23.61 -7.84 16.29
C GLU A 100 -22.52 -7.40 15.29
N THR A 101 -21.42 -6.83 15.80
CA THR A 101 -20.30 -6.43 14.94
C THR A 101 -19.60 -7.62 14.29
N CYS A 102 -19.44 -8.75 15.00
CA CYS A 102 -18.89 -9.98 14.45
C CYS A 102 -19.82 -10.61 13.40
N GLU A 103 -21.14 -10.51 13.59
CA GLU A 103 -22.11 -10.96 12.58
C GLU A 103 -22.03 -10.11 11.31
N LEU A 104 -22.01 -8.78 11.45
CA LEU A 104 -21.81 -7.85 10.34
C LEU A 104 -20.48 -8.10 9.61
N TYR A 105 -19.40 -8.33 10.36
CA TYR A 105 -18.11 -8.71 9.79
C TYR A 105 -18.20 -10.04 9.02
N SER A 106 -18.86 -11.05 9.59
CA SER A 106 -19.04 -12.36 8.96
C SER A 106 -19.83 -12.27 7.65
N ALA A 107 -20.78 -11.32 7.55
CA ALA A 107 -21.54 -11.04 6.34
C ALA A 107 -20.78 -10.20 5.30
N SER A 108 -19.66 -9.56 5.68
CA SER A 108 -18.81 -8.80 4.76
C SER A 108 -17.89 -9.70 3.92
N ASP A 109 -17.12 -9.10 3.01
CA ASP A 109 -16.06 -9.80 2.26
C ASP A 109 -14.91 -10.30 3.14
N GLY A 110 -14.77 -9.74 4.34
CA GLY A 110 -13.71 -10.05 5.29
C GLY A 110 -12.38 -9.41 4.92
N LEU A 111 -11.33 -9.82 5.62
CA LEU A 111 -9.96 -9.34 5.37
C LEU A 111 -9.27 -10.19 4.30
N CYS A 112 -8.29 -9.63 3.59
CA CYS A 112 -7.31 -10.46 2.89
C CYS A 112 -6.27 -11.03 3.87
N MET A 113 -5.52 -12.05 3.48
CA MET A 113 -4.49 -12.68 4.33
C MET A 113 -3.44 -11.70 4.85
N ARG A 114 -3.03 -10.73 4.02
CA ARG A 114 -2.10 -9.66 4.43
C ARG A 114 -2.69 -8.83 5.56
N HIS A 115 -3.91 -8.32 5.39
CA HIS A 115 -4.56 -7.49 6.41
C HIS A 115 -4.93 -8.29 7.66
N LEU A 116 -5.36 -9.55 7.51
CA LEU A 116 -5.60 -10.46 8.64
C LEU A 116 -4.34 -10.58 9.50
N THR A 117 -3.19 -10.87 8.89
CA THR A 117 -1.92 -11.02 9.62
C THR A 117 -1.58 -9.77 10.45
N ARG A 118 -1.80 -8.58 9.89
CA ARG A 118 -1.59 -7.31 10.61
C ARG A 118 -2.59 -7.11 11.75
N VAL A 119 -3.87 -7.39 11.51
CA VAL A 119 -4.93 -7.27 12.53
C VAL A 119 -4.67 -8.22 13.70
N LEU A 120 -4.24 -9.46 13.43
CA LEU A 120 -3.93 -10.46 14.46
C LEU A 120 -2.79 -10.04 15.40
N GLN A 121 -1.90 -9.15 14.98
CA GLN A 121 -0.82 -8.62 15.84
C GLN A 121 -1.32 -7.65 16.91
N LEU A 122 -2.51 -7.05 16.71
CA LEU A 122 -3.08 -6.04 17.60
C LEU A 122 -4.36 -6.53 18.29
N ALA A 123 -4.97 -7.59 17.79
CA ALA A 123 -6.23 -8.14 18.30
C ALA A 123 -6.05 -8.83 19.66
N SER A 124 -7.10 -8.79 20.48
CA SER A 124 -7.20 -9.64 21.68
C SER A 124 -7.24 -11.13 21.27
N PRO A 125 -6.89 -12.07 22.17
CA PRO A 125 -6.94 -13.50 21.85
C PRO A 125 -8.31 -14.01 21.40
N GLU A 126 -9.39 -13.41 21.90
CA GLU A 126 -10.76 -13.72 21.50
C GLU A 126 -11.06 -13.25 20.08
N THR A 127 -10.81 -11.96 19.80
CA THR A 127 -10.98 -11.36 18.47
C THR A 127 -10.10 -12.07 17.44
N ALA A 128 -8.85 -12.39 17.79
CA ALA A 128 -7.93 -13.13 16.94
C ALA A 128 -8.47 -14.53 16.60
N ARG A 129 -9.03 -15.24 17.58
CA ARG A 129 -9.64 -16.57 17.37
C ARG A 129 -10.87 -16.49 16.47
N PHE A 130 -11.72 -15.47 16.65
CA PHE A 130 -12.86 -15.23 15.79
C PHE A 130 -12.42 -15.01 14.34
N LEU A 131 -11.52 -14.06 14.11
CA LEU A 131 -11.02 -13.71 12.77
C LEU A 131 -10.32 -14.89 12.08
N ALA A 132 -9.53 -15.67 12.83
CA ALA A 132 -8.87 -16.85 12.28
C ALA A 132 -9.90 -17.92 11.84
N LYS A 133 -10.93 -18.18 12.65
CA LYS A 133 -11.99 -19.13 12.30
C LYS A 133 -12.82 -18.66 11.11
N ASP A 134 -13.13 -17.37 11.04
CA ASP A 134 -13.86 -16.80 9.90
C ASP A 134 -13.03 -16.92 8.61
N MET A 135 -11.73 -16.59 8.66
CA MET A 135 -10.83 -16.78 7.51
C MET A 135 -10.73 -18.25 7.08
N MET A 136 -10.59 -19.19 8.02
CA MET A 136 -10.55 -20.62 7.70
C MET A 136 -11.81 -21.04 6.93
N ARG A 137 -13.00 -20.68 7.44
CA ARG A 137 -14.28 -20.97 6.78
C ARG A 137 -14.34 -20.41 5.36
N ARG A 138 -13.85 -19.18 5.17
CA ARG A 138 -13.78 -18.52 3.86
C ARG A 138 -12.85 -19.25 2.89
N LEU A 139 -11.66 -19.66 3.36
CA LEU A 139 -10.69 -20.39 2.54
C LEU A 139 -11.16 -21.80 2.20
N GLU A 140 -11.85 -22.48 3.11
CA GLU A 140 -12.49 -23.78 2.86
C GLU A 140 -13.56 -23.65 1.77
N GLY A 141 -14.43 -22.64 1.86
CA GLY A 141 -15.44 -22.36 0.84
C GLY A 141 -14.83 -22.04 -0.53
N LEU A 142 -13.77 -21.22 -0.55
CA LEU A 142 -13.03 -20.91 -1.77
C LEU A 142 -12.38 -22.17 -2.37
N SER A 143 -11.73 -23.00 -1.55
CA SER A 143 -11.10 -24.24 -1.98
C SER A 143 -12.12 -25.19 -2.60
N ALA A 144 -13.29 -25.34 -1.99
CA ALA A 144 -14.38 -26.14 -2.54
C ALA A 144 -14.88 -25.60 -3.89
N SER A 145 -15.05 -24.27 -4.02
CA SER A 145 -15.45 -23.62 -5.28
C SER A 145 -14.43 -23.81 -6.40
N LEU A 146 -13.14 -23.68 -6.09
CA LEU A 146 -12.06 -23.94 -7.04
C LEU A 146 -11.99 -25.42 -7.44
N GLY A 147 -12.18 -26.35 -6.48
CA GLY A 147 -12.24 -27.79 -6.74
C GLY A 147 -13.39 -28.16 -7.68
N ALA A 148 -14.59 -27.63 -7.44
CA ALA A 148 -15.73 -27.82 -8.33
C ALA A 148 -15.45 -27.30 -9.75
N THR A 149 -14.77 -26.16 -9.86
CA THR A 149 -14.37 -25.57 -11.15
C THR A 149 -13.43 -26.46 -11.95
N ILE A 150 -12.50 -27.14 -11.29
CA ILE A 150 -11.53 -28.07 -11.89
C ILE A 150 -12.22 -29.35 -12.38
N HIS A 151 -13.15 -29.89 -11.60
CA HIS A 151 -13.87 -31.13 -11.93
C HIS A 151 -14.98 -30.93 -12.98
N ASP A 152 -15.54 -29.73 -13.10
CA ASP A 152 -16.58 -29.38 -14.06
C ASP A 152 -15.99 -28.99 -15.44
N SER A 153 -15.04 -29.76 -15.98
CA SER A 153 -14.32 -29.42 -17.22
C SER A 153 -15.18 -29.45 -18.49
N ASP A 154 -16.47 -29.78 -18.41
CA ASP A 154 -17.37 -29.99 -19.57
C ASP A 154 -17.92 -28.68 -20.18
N GLY A 155 -17.28 -27.55 -19.91
CA GLY A 155 -17.37 -26.34 -20.75
C GLY A 155 -18.66 -25.53 -20.66
N GLN A 156 -19.63 -25.88 -19.81
CA GLN A 156 -20.94 -25.23 -19.80
C GLN A 156 -21.05 -23.93 -18.97
N ASP A 157 -20.09 -23.59 -18.11
CA ASP A 157 -20.10 -22.27 -17.43
C ASP A 157 -18.72 -21.63 -17.36
N ARG A 158 -18.36 -20.87 -18.40
CA ARG A 158 -17.11 -20.09 -18.45
C ARG A 158 -17.15 -18.81 -17.61
N LYS A 159 -18.32 -18.27 -17.28
CA LYS A 159 -18.45 -16.96 -16.61
C LYS A 159 -18.42 -17.09 -15.08
N GLY A 160 -19.07 -18.09 -14.50
CA GLY A 160 -19.00 -18.35 -13.05
C GLY A 160 -17.59 -18.69 -12.58
N LYS A 161 -16.85 -19.47 -13.38
CA LYS A 161 -15.47 -19.88 -13.10
C LYS A 161 -14.48 -18.72 -13.04
N ALA A 162 -14.75 -17.62 -13.74
CA ALA A 162 -13.87 -16.46 -13.76
C ALA A 162 -13.91 -15.64 -12.45
N GLY A 163 -14.97 -15.76 -11.66
CA GLY A 163 -15.09 -15.06 -10.37
C GLY A 163 -14.27 -15.72 -9.27
N ALA A 164 -14.31 -17.05 -9.17
CA ALA A 164 -13.69 -17.79 -8.08
C ALA A 164 -12.17 -17.62 -7.99
N TRP A 165 -11.46 -17.57 -9.12
CA TRP A 165 -10.01 -17.35 -9.10
C TRP A 165 -9.64 -15.89 -8.77
N ARG A 166 -10.45 -14.91 -9.20
CA ARG A 166 -10.29 -13.50 -8.83
C ARG A 166 -10.51 -13.27 -7.34
N ASP A 167 -11.57 -13.87 -6.78
CA ASP A 167 -11.84 -13.82 -5.35
C ASP A 167 -10.71 -14.47 -4.55
N GLY A 168 -10.16 -15.57 -5.04
CA GLY A 168 -8.98 -16.21 -4.43
C GLY A 168 -7.76 -15.32 -4.44
N LEU A 169 -7.45 -14.65 -5.56
CA LEU A 169 -6.36 -13.69 -5.64
C LEU A 169 -6.57 -12.49 -4.71
N THR A 170 -7.78 -11.94 -4.66
CA THR A 170 -8.10 -10.82 -3.78
C THR A 170 -7.93 -11.21 -2.31
N ARG A 171 -8.41 -12.38 -1.91
CA ARG A 171 -8.32 -12.86 -0.52
C ARG A 171 -6.90 -13.25 -0.11
N LEU A 172 -6.11 -13.84 -1.00
CA LEU A 172 -4.75 -14.27 -0.69
C LEU A 172 -3.72 -13.14 -0.84
N MET A 173 -3.87 -12.29 -1.86
CA MET A 173 -2.86 -11.27 -2.22
C MET A 173 -3.30 -9.84 -1.94
N GLY A 174 -4.57 -9.59 -1.57
CA GLY A 174 -5.04 -8.27 -1.18
C GLY A 174 -5.43 -7.35 -2.34
N GLY A 175 -6.05 -7.90 -3.39
CA GLY A 175 -6.68 -7.11 -4.46
C GLY A 175 -5.75 -6.72 -5.59
N ILE A 176 -4.72 -7.52 -5.89
CA ILE A 176 -4.00 -7.41 -7.17
C ILE A 176 -4.99 -7.87 -8.25
N ASP A 177 -5.69 -6.93 -8.88
CA ASP A 177 -6.44 -7.20 -10.09
C ASP A 177 -5.42 -7.27 -11.26
N PRO A 178 -5.18 -8.45 -11.84
CA PRO A 178 -4.20 -8.58 -12.93
C PRO A 178 -4.63 -7.86 -14.22
N GLU A 179 -5.91 -7.50 -14.35
CA GLU A 179 -6.42 -6.73 -15.49
C GLU A 179 -6.31 -5.22 -15.28
N ASN A 180 -6.21 -4.79 -14.02
CA ASN A 180 -5.96 -3.40 -13.65
C ASN A 180 -4.44 -3.18 -13.55
N LYS A 181 -3.77 -3.22 -14.70
CA LYS A 181 -2.40 -2.71 -14.81
C LYS A 181 -2.39 -1.22 -14.43
N PRO A 182 -1.34 -0.73 -13.74
CA PRO A 182 -1.24 0.66 -13.34
C PRO A 182 -1.30 1.63 -14.52
#